data_AF-A0A5N5J7V9-F1
#
_entry.id   AF-A0A5N5J7V9-F1
#
_cell.length_a   1.000
_cell.length_b   1.000
_cell.length_c   1.000
_cell.angle_alpha   90.00
_cell.angle_beta   90.00
_cell.angle_gamma   90.00
#
_symmetry.space_group_name_H-M   'P 1'
#
loop_
_entity.id
_entity.type
_entity.pdbx_description
1 polymer ?
#
loop_
_entity_poly.entity_id
_entity_poly.type
_entity_poly.pdbx_seq_one_letter_code
_entity_poly.pdbx_strand_id
1 'polypeptide(L)'
;MAYIKSKGWANSLNAKAHPICPGTPGVFEIQIRLTEEGLENYKEVVKVIFQYVSMLRDMPPQGWIFQEQKRMADVDFKFKQKTPASVFTSKTSAVMQRPISREWLLSCVEALREEGSGNGC
;
A
#
# COMPACT_ATOMS: atom_id res chain seq x y z
N MET A 1 11.27 0.64 -9.80
CA MET A 1 10.87 1.51 -10.93
C MET A 1 12.04 2.02 -11.77
N ALA A 2 13.19 2.39 -11.17
CA ALA A 2 14.32 3.00 -11.89
C ALA A 2 14.75 2.23 -13.16
N TYR A 3 14.90 0.91 -13.08
CA TYR A 3 15.35 0.07 -14.21
C TYR A 3 14.40 0.03 -15.42
N ILE A 4 13.09 -0.15 -15.18
CA ILE A 4 12.10 -0.23 -16.26
C ILE A 4 11.89 1.16 -16.89
N LYS A 5 11.99 2.22 -16.08
CA LYS A 5 11.91 3.60 -16.54
C LYS A 5 13.11 4.01 -17.38
N SER A 6 14.34 3.62 -17.00
CA SER A 6 15.56 3.95 -17.76
C SER A 6 15.60 3.27 -19.13
N LYS A 7 14.91 2.14 -19.29
CA LYS A 7 14.73 1.45 -20.57
C LYS A 7 13.60 2.01 -21.43
N GLY A 8 12.85 3.01 -20.96
CA GLY A 8 11.71 3.56 -21.70
C GLY A 8 10.47 2.67 -21.75
N TRP A 9 10.41 1.58 -20.96
CA TRP A 9 9.35 0.58 -21.04
C TRP A 9 8.09 0.92 -20.21
N ALA A 10 8.18 1.79 -19.20
CA ALA A 10 7.03 2.14 -18.36
C ALA A 10 7.10 3.56 -17.81
N ASN A 11 5.91 4.15 -17.63
CA ASN A 11 5.71 5.50 -17.11
C ASN A 11 5.38 5.49 -15.61
N SER A 12 4.59 4.52 -15.15
CA SER A 12 4.21 4.40 -13.73
C SER A 12 4.12 2.95 -13.29
N LEU A 13 4.46 2.70 -12.02
CA LEU A 13 4.31 1.41 -11.36
C LEU A 13 3.75 1.65 -9.96
N ASN A 14 2.68 0.94 -9.62
CA ASN A 14 2.04 0.96 -8.31
C ASN A 14 1.82 -0.49 -7.85
N ALA A 15 1.98 -0.76 -6.57
CA ALA A 15 1.63 -2.02 -5.96
C ALA A 15 0.77 -1.76 -4.72
N LYS A 16 -0.33 -2.48 -4.59
CA LYS A 16 -1.25 -2.37 -3.45
C LYS A 16 -1.74 -3.74 -3.03
N ALA A 17 -1.84 -3.94 -1.71
CA ALA A 17 -2.59 -5.05 -1.13
C ALA A 17 -3.94 -4.51 -0.63
N HIS A 18 -5.04 -5.18 -0.95
CA HIS A 18 -6.35 -4.80 -0.43
C HIS A 18 -7.23 -6.02 -0.18
N PRO A 19 -8.00 -6.05 0.93
CA PRO A 19 -9.02 -7.05 1.14
C PRO A 19 -10.20 -6.78 0.20
N ILE A 20 -10.82 -7.86 -0.33
CA ILE A 20 -12.04 -7.74 -1.15
C ILE A 20 -13.26 -7.63 -0.22
N CYS A 21 -13.44 -8.63 0.65
CA CYS A 21 -14.50 -8.66 1.65
C CYS A 21 -14.04 -9.41 2.91
N PRO A 22 -14.68 -9.20 4.07
CA PRO A 22 -14.35 -9.91 5.29
C PRO A 22 -14.39 -11.44 5.07
N GLY A 23 -13.31 -12.13 5.45
CA GLY A 23 -13.19 -13.59 5.31
C GLY A 23 -12.64 -14.08 3.97
N THR A 24 -12.36 -13.20 2.99
CA THR A 24 -11.64 -13.58 1.77
C THR A 24 -10.15 -13.29 1.87
N PRO A 25 -9.29 -14.08 1.20
CA PRO A 25 -7.88 -13.74 1.05
C PRO A 25 -7.71 -12.37 0.39
N GLY A 26 -6.76 -11.57 0.89
CA GLY A 26 -6.44 -10.28 0.30
C GLY A 26 -5.86 -10.44 -1.11
N VAL A 27 -6.10 -9.44 -1.97
CA VAL A 27 -5.50 -9.36 -3.30
C VAL A 27 -4.28 -8.48 -3.26
N PHE A 28 -3.18 -8.98 -3.80
CA PHE A 28 -2.00 -8.20 -4.10
C PHE A 28 -1.97 -7.88 -5.60
N GLU A 29 -2.07 -6.59 -5.93
CA GLU A 29 -2.15 -6.09 -7.30
C GLU A 29 -0.92 -5.23 -7.60
N ILE A 30 -0.25 -5.50 -8.73
CA ILE A 30 0.79 -4.66 -9.30
C ILE A 30 0.25 -4.06 -10.60
N GLN A 31 0.10 -2.74 -10.65
CA GLN A 31 -0.38 -2.01 -11.82
C GLN A 31 0.75 -1.22 -12.47
N ILE A 32 0.90 -1.37 -13.78
CA ILE A 32 1.99 -0.75 -14.55
C ILE A 32 1.41 -0.08 -15.79
N ARG A 33 1.82 1.18 -16.01
CA ARG A 33 1.52 1.91 -17.24
C ARG A 33 2.69 1.76 -18.19
N LEU A 34 2.54 0.88 -19.17
CA LEU A 34 3.53 0.63 -20.21
C LEU A 34 3.53 1.74 -21.26
N THR A 35 4.67 1.91 -21.93
CA THR A 35 4.80 2.65 -23.19
C THR A 35 4.55 1.72 -24.37
N GLU A 36 4.53 2.23 -25.60
CA GLU A 36 4.40 1.41 -26.81
C GLU A 36 5.55 0.38 -26.92
N GLU A 37 6.80 0.82 -26.74
CA GLU A 37 7.96 -0.09 -26.71
C GLU A 37 7.91 -1.11 -25.56
N GLY A 38 7.38 -0.69 -24.41
CA GLY A 38 7.18 -1.57 -23.26
C GLY A 38 6.09 -2.61 -23.48
N LEU A 39 5.09 -2.31 -24.31
CA LEU A 39 4.04 -3.25 -24.69
C LEU A 39 4.58 -4.36 -25.59
N GLU A 40 5.47 -4.04 -26.54
CA GLU A 40 6.15 -5.05 -27.36
C GLU A 40 7.04 -5.97 -26.51
N ASN A 41 7.66 -5.41 -25.47
CA ASN A 41 8.58 -6.10 -24.58
C ASN A 41 7.96 -6.52 -23.24
N TYR A 42 6.63 -6.68 -23.16
CA TYR A 42 5.93 -6.92 -21.88
C TYR A 42 6.44 -8.15 -21.12
N LYS A 43 6.90 -9.20 -21.83
CA LYS A 43 7.45 -10.41 -21.23
C LYS A 43 8.71 -10.14 -20.42
N GLU A 44 9.57 -9.26 -20.91
CA GLU A 44 10.79 -8.87 -20.20
C GLU A 44 10.45 -8.00 -18.99
N VAL A 45 9.46 -7.11 -19.11
CA VAL A 45 8.96 -6.32 -17.97
C VAL A 45 8.45 -7.25 -16.86
N VAL A 46 7.66 -8.27 -17.20
CA VAL A 46 7.16 -9.28 -16.25
C VAL A 46 8.30 -10.02 -15.57
N LYS A 47 9.31 -10.49 -16.31
CA LYS A 47 10.48 -11.17 -15.74
C LYS A 47 11.21 -10.29 -14.72
N VAL A 48 11.44 -9.02 -15.04
CA VAL A 48 12.12 -8.07 -14.14
C VAL A 48 11.35 -7.88 -12.83
N ILE A 49 10.02 -7.82 -12.89
CA ILE A 49 9.19 -7.68 -11.69
C ILE A 49 9.31 -8.92 -10.81
N PHE A 50 9.15 -10.11 -11.39
CA PHE A 50 9.26 -11.35 -10.62
C PHE A 50 10.68 -11.57 -10.07
N GLN A 51 11.71 -11.17 -10.81
CA GLN A 51 13.08 -11.17 -10.32
C GLN A 51 13.24 -10.26 -9.09
N TYR A 52 12.64 -9.07 -9.11
CA TYR A 52 12.66 -8.16 -7.97
C TYR A 52 11.87 -8.72 -6.77
N VAL A 53 10.71 -9.34 -7.01
CA VAL A 53 9.93 -10.02 -5.96
C VAL A 53 10.73 -11.17 -5.34
N SER A 54 11.43 -11.98 -6.13
CA SER A 54 12.31 -13.03 -5.60
C SER A 54 13.43 -12.46 -4.73
N MET A 55 14.09 -11.39 -5.20
CA MET A 55 15.11 -10.69 -4.41
C MET A 55 14.54 -10.20 -3.06
N LEU A 56 13.32 -9.67 -3.03
CA LEU A 56 12.66 -9.26 -1.79
C LEU A 56 12.33 -10.43 -0.86
N ARG A 57 12.09 -11.63 -1.39
CA ARG A 57 11.81 -12.83 -0.57
C ARG A 57 13.06 -13.37 0.11
N ASP A 58 14.23 -13.22 -0.51
CA ASP A 58 15.50 -13.70 0.02
C ASP A 58 16.06 -12.78 1.12
N MET A 59 15.63 -11.51 1.15
CA MET A 59 16.02 -10.55 2.18
C MET A 59 14.97 -10.48 3.30
N PRO A 60 15.36 -10.51 4.58
CA PRO A 60 14.42 -10.31 5.66
C PRO A 60 13.83 -8.88 5.62
N PRO A 61 12.59 -8.70 6.14
CA PRO A 61 12.00 -7.37 6.25
C PRO A 61 12.91 -6.42 7.03
N GLN A 62 13.26 -5.31 6.41
CA GLN A 62 14.16 -4.34 7.04
C GLN A 62 13.35 -3.43 7.97
N GLY A 63 13.57 -3.55 9.28
CA GLY A 63 12.80 -2.82 10.29
C GLY A 63 12.83 -1.30 10.13
N TRP A 64 13.93 -0.73 9.60
CA TRP A 64 14.03 0.71 9.35
C TRP A 64 13.04 1.19 8.28
N ILE A 65 12.69 0.37 7.28
CA ILE A 65 11.71 0.72 6.24
C ILE A 65 10.34 0.87 6.87
N PHE A 66 9.96 -0.07 7.74
CA PHE A 66 8.70 0.00 8.47
C PHE A 66 8.64 1.23 9.38
N GLN A 67 9.71 1.50 10.13
CA GLN A 67 9.79 2.67 11.00
C GLN A 67 9.66 3.99 10.23
N GLU A 68 10.27 4.07 9.04
CA GLU A 68 10.15 5.26 8.19
C GLU A 68 8.72 5.44 7.67
N GLN A 69 8.09 4.38 7.17
CA GLN A 69 6.69 4.43 6.72
C GLN A 69 5.75 4.83 7.87
N LYS A 70 5.97 4.28 9.06
CA LYS A 70 5.22 4.63 10.27
C LYS A 70 5.36 6.12 10.61
N ARG A 71 6.58 6.65 10.58
CA ARG A 71 6.84 8.07 10.85
C ARG A 71 6.14 8.98 9.84
N MET A 72 6.18 8.64 8.55
CA MET A 72 5.46 9.39 7.51
C MET A 72 3.95 9.38 7.75
N ALA A 73 3.39 8.21 8.03
CA ALA A 73 1.97 8.04 8.40
C ALA A 73 1.56 8.90 9.61
N ASP A 74 2.38 8.93 10.67
CA ASP A 74 2.11 9.73 11.87
C ASP A 74 2.11 11.24 11.57
N VAL A 75 3.02 11.69 10.70
CA VAL A 75 3.08 13.08 10.24
C VAL A 75 1.84 13.43 9.41
N ASP A 76 1.46 12.57 8.47
CA ASP A 76 0.28 12.77 7.63
C ASP A 76 -1.00 12.86 8.47
N PHE A 77 -1.15 12.00 9.47
CA PHE A 77 -2.29 12.05 10.40
C PHE A 77 -2.28 13.35 11.22
N LYS A 78 -1.13 13.74 11.76
CA LYS A 78 -0.99 14.94 12.61
C LYS A 78 -1.34 16.23 11.87
N PHE A 79 -0.99 16.32 10.59
CA PHE A 79 -1.21 17.52 9.76
C PHE A 79 -2.38 17.39 8.79
N LYS A 80 -3.24 16.38 8.99
CA LYS A 80 -4.39 16.14 8.13
C LYS A 80 -5.36 17.31 8.12
N GLN A 81 -5.67 17.78 6.92
CA GLN A 81 -6.65 18.84 6.73
C GLN A 81 -8.09 18.33 6.90
N LYS A 82 -8.98 19.25 7.27
CA LYS A 82 -10.42 18.96 7.38
C LYS A 82 -10.96 18.59 6.00
N THR A 83 -11.49 17.37 5.88
CA THR A 83 -12.25 16.93 4.71
C THR A 83 -13.71 17.39 4.82
N PRO A 84 -14.44 17.52 3.70
CA PRO A 84 -15.88 17.81 3.72
C PRO A 84 -16.64 16.82 4.63
N ALA A 85 -17.65 17.34 5.35
CA ALA A 85 -18.37 16.58 6.37
C ALA A 85 -18.97 15.27 5.83
N SER A 86 -19.52 15.29 4.60
CA SER A 86 -20.09 14.12 3.93
C SER A 86 -19.08 13.01 3.69
N VAL A 87 -17.86 13.36 3.26
CA VAL A 87 -16.77 12.41 3.02
C VAL A 87 -16.26 11.87 4.34
N PHE A 88 -16.12 12.73 5.35
CA PHE A 88 -15.63 12.35 6.67
C PHE A 88 -16.57 11.34 7.35
N THR A 89 -17.87 11.61 7.39
CA THR A 89 -18.85 10.73 8.03
C THR A 89 -18.96 9.39 7.31
N SER A 90 -18.99 9.39 5.98
CA SER A 90 -19.03 8.17 5.17
C SER A 90 -17.79 7.30 5.33
N LYS A 91 -16.59 7.89 5.32
CA LYS A 91 -15.35 7.14 5.56
C LYS A 91 -15.31 6.58 6.99
N THR A 92 -15.66 7.40 7.97
CA THR A 92 -15.61 7.00 9.39
C THR A 92 -16.62 5.89 9.68
N SER A 93 -17.83 5.95 9.13
CA SER A 93 -18.85 4.91 9.33
C SER A 93 -18.43 3.57 8.72
N ALA A 94 -17.71 3.57 7.60
CA ALA A 94 -17.13 2.35 7.03
C ALA A 94 -16.06 1.73 7.95
N VAL A 95 -15.28 2.56 8.63
CA VAL A 95 -14.26 2.10 9.59
C VAL A 95 -14.89 1.54 10.88
N MET A 96 -16.02 2.11 11.32
CA MET A 96 -16.78 1.60 12.48
C MET A 96 -17.28 0.16 12.32
N GLN A 97 -17.36 -0.36 11.09
CA GLN A 97 -17.74 -1.75 10.82
C GLN A 97 -16.62 -2.75 11.14
N ARG A 98 -15.38 -2.27 11.32
CA ARG A 98 -14.22 -3.11 11.64
C ARG A 98 -14.16 -3.36 13.15
N PRO A 99 -13.64 -4.52 13.60
CA PRO A 99 -13.48 -4.84 15.02
C PRO A 99 -12.28 -4.07 15.60
N ILE A 100 -12.45 -2.76 15.79
CA ILE A 100 -11.41 -1.85 16.30
C ILE A 100 -11.96 -1.08 17.50
N SER A 101 -11.11 -0.78 18.48
CA SER A 101 -11.56 0.01 19.61
C SER A 101 -11.82 1.47 19.20
N ARG A 102 -12.81 2.09 19.83
CA ARG A 102 -13.30 3.45 19.55
C ARG A 102 -12.22 4.53 19.62
N GLU A 103 -11.23 4.37 20.48
CA GLU A 103 -10.11 5.30 20.63
C GLU A 103 -9.20 5.36 19.38
N TRP A 104 -9.22 4.32 18.54
CA TRP A 104 -8.41 4.25 17.32
C TRP A 104 -9.20 4.56 16.06
N LEU A 105 -10.48 4.90 16.16
CA LEU A 105 -11.36 5.04 15.00
C LEU A 105 -10.82 6.00 13.93
N LEU A 106 -10.21 7.10 14.36
CA LEU A 106 -9.66 8.12 13.47
C LEU A 106 -8.24 7.82 12.99
N SER A 107 -7.43 7.16 13.82
CA SER A 107 -6.01 6.89 13.53
C SER A 107 -5.79 5.56 12.83
N CYS A 108 -6.72 4.60 12.94
CA CYS A 108 -6.59 3.23 12.44
C CYS A 108 -6.28 3.15 10.94
N VAL A 109 -6.81 4.07 10.13
CA VAL A 109 -6.63 4.04 8.68
C VAL A 109 -5.25 4.56 8.26
N GLU A 110 -4.62 5.39 9.09
CA GLU A 110 -3.42 6.13 8.71
C GLU A 110 -2.19 5.67 9.49
N ALA A 111 -2.32 5.41 10.79
CA ALA A 111 -1.20 5.02 11.63
C ALA A 111 -0.85 3.53 11.46
N LEU A 112 0.40 3.25 11.09
CA LEU A 112 0.95 1.91 11.01
C LEU A 112 1.40 1.43 12.40
N ARG A 113 1.04 0.20 12.79
CA ARG A 113 1.43 -0.41 14.08
C ARG A 113 2.07 -1.77 13.89
N GLU A 114 2.82 -2.18 14.89
CA GLU A 114 3.49 -3.48 14.89
C GLU A 114 2.47 -4.59 15.18
N GLU A 115 2.69 -5.76 14.56
CA GLU A 115 1.88 -6.98 14.73
C GLU A 115 2.01 -7.51 16.17
N GLY A 116 1.25 -6.92 17.08
CA GLY A 116 1.18 -7.26 18.50
C GLY A 116 0.01 -6.59 19.22
N SER A 117 -0.55 -5.53 18.62
CA SER A 117 -1.86 -4.96 18.97
C SER A 117 -2.94 -5.77 18.27
N GLY A 118 -3.59 -6.71 18.97
CA GLY A 118 -4.60 -7.65 18.42
C GLY A 118 -5.89 -7.05 17.85
N ASN A 119 -5.88 -5.81 17.36
CA ASN A 119 -7.05 -5.07 16.91
C ASN A 119 -6.85 -4.42 15.55
N GLY A 120 -6.71 -5.20 14.47
CA GLY A 120 -7.06 -4.80 13.08
C GLY A 120 -6.54 -3.47 12.52
N CYS A 121 -5.59 -2.86 13.22
CA CYS A 121 -4.82 -1.64 13.00
C CYS A 121 -3.54 -1.80 13.84
#